data_AF-A0A2Y9GYJ1-F1
#
_entry.id   AF-A0A2Y9GYJ1-F1
#
_cell.length_a   1.000
_cell.length_b   1.000
_cell.length_c   1.000
_cell.angle_alpha   90.00
_cell.angle_beta   90.00
_cell.angle_gamma   90.00
#
_symmetry.space_group_name_H-M   'P 1'
#
loop_
_entity.id
_entity.type
_entity.pdbx_description
1 polymer ?
#
loop_
_entity_poly.entity_id
_entity_poly.type
_entity_poly.pdbx_seq_one_letter_code
_entity_poly.pdbx_strand_id
1 'polypeptide(L)'
;MRGQAPKGRSSGLPTTSGGKCFQLWALGLFCTERHLAKRLKNNSFYPFTQQQPNVFVLEYYLDTLWKGALLFVVCLFLVSFGLVSQVLKQETWGFPACGVGVGLWLMISSLPRRRLVLNHTRGTYHFSIQGRTVCQGPMHLVYVRLALSSDAYGSCFFQLVLCGHKLEPLVLVQLSERYEQTEYLGRHIARKLNINYFDYLATSYRHVVRHWPLGATFSPGIVQRKTGPSGKRISQQDLDV
;
A
#
# COMPACT_ATOMS: atom_id res chain seq x y z
N MET A 1 54.99 -29.72 -30.28
CA MET A 1 54.48 -29.37 -28.93
C MET A 1 53.03 -28.91 -29.06
N ARG A 2 52.13 -29.51 -28.29
CA ARG A 2 50.69 -29.22 -28.21
C ARG A 2 50.46 -27.84 -27.56
N GLY A 3 49.55 -27.06 -28.12
CA GLY A 3 48.89 -25.94 -27.45
C GLY A 3 47.52 -25.74 -28.07
N GLN A 4 46.47 -26.21 -27.39
CA GLN A 4 45.10 -26.30 -27.88
C GLN A 4 44.43 -24.92 -28.02
N ALA A 5 43.62 -24.77 -29.07
CA ALA A 5 42.64 -23.71 -29.23
C ALA A 5 41.43 -23.94 -28.29
N PRO A 6 40.86 -22.88 -27.66
CA PRO A 6 39.64 -23.04 -26.88
C PRO A 6 38.40 -22.95 -27.78
N LYS A 7 37.56 -23.99 -27.70
CA LYS A 7 36.18 -24.06 -28.21
C LYS A 7 35.21 -23.28 -27.31
N GLY A 8 34.17 -22.73 -27.93
CA GLY A 8 32.89 -22.40 -27.30
C GLY A 8 32.56 -20.90 -27.36
N ARG A 9 31.31 -20.47 -27.47
CA ARG A 9 30.00 -21.14 -27.54
C ARG A 9 29.03 -20.05 -28.03
N SER A 10 28.09 -20.45 -28.86
CA SER A 10 27.04 -19.63 -29.47
C SER A 10 26.28 -18.78 -28.44
N SER A 11 26.08 -17.51 -28.79
CA SER A 11 25.30 -16.51 -28.05
C SER A 11 23.81 -16.86 -28.10
N GLY A 12 23.31 -17.47 -27.02
CA GLY A 12 21.89 -17.66 -26.74
C GLY A 12 21.32 -16.48 -25.95
N LEU A 13 20.21 -15.97 -26.44
CA LEU A 13 19.30 -15.00 -25.81
C LEU A 13 19.00 -15.39 -24.34
N PRO A 14 19.05 -14.47 -23.35
CA PRO A 14 18.55 -14.77 -22.02
C PRO A 14 17.02 -14.72 -22.04
N THR A 15 16.40 -15.88 -22.26
CA THR A 15 15.03 -16.16 -21.83
C THR A 15 15.00 -16.03 -20.30
N THR A 16 14.49 -14.92 -19.78
CA THR A 16 14.19 -14.79 -18.35
C THR A 16 12.94 -15.61 -18.01
N SER A 17 13.16 -16.93 -17.98
CA SER A 17 12.38 -17.89 -17.22
C SER A 17 12.54 -17.56 -15.74
N GLY A 18 11.58 -16.80 -15.21
CA GLY A 18 11.47 -16.48 -13.79
C GLY A 18 10.08 -16.83 -13.27
N GLY A 19 9.67 -18.09 -13.44
CA GLY A 19 8.52 -18.63 -12.74
C GLY A 19 8.72 -18.53 -11.23
N LYS A 20 7.82 -17.82 -10.55
CA LYS A 20 7.49 -18.08 -9.16
C LYS A 20 5.98 -18.12 -8.99
N CYS A 21 5.53 -19.36 -9.07
CA CYS A 21 4.25 -19.89 -8.67
C CYS A 21 4.03 -19.68 -7.16
N PHE A 22 2.76 -19.58 -6.76
CA PHE A 22 2.25 -19.61 -5.37
C PHE A 22 2.75 -18.51 -4.41
N GLN A 23 1.98 -17.43 -4.33
CA GLN A 23 1.93 -16.67 -3.09
C GLN A 23 0.74 -17.17 -2.27
N LEU A 24 1.04 -18.07 -1.32
CA LEU A 24 0.17 -18.43 -0.18
C LEU A 24 0.05 -17.21 0.74
N TRP A 25 -0.68 -16.18 0.30
CA TRP A 25 -0.77 -14.86 0.93
C TRP A 25 -1.37 -14.85 2.35
N ALA A 26 -1.90 -15.97 2.85
CA ALA A 26 -2.54 -16.07 4.16
C ALA A 26 -1.76 -16.91 5.19
N LEU A 27 -0.67 -17.57 4.79
CA LEU A 27 0.20 -18.30 5.72
C LEU A 27 1.42 -17.41 5.99
N GLY A 28 1.69 -17.13 7.27
CA GLY A 28 2.78 -16.27 7.77
C GLY A 28 4.22 -16.70 7.45
N LEU A 29 4.43 -17.42 6.34
CA LEU A 29 5.70 -17.98 5.89
C LEU A 29 6.59 -16.98 5.14
N PHE A 30 6.02 -15.90 4.59
CA PHE A 30 6.82 -14.82 4.01
C PHE A 30 6.75 -13.59 4.91
N CYS A 31 7.90 -13.16 5.45
CA CYS A 31 8.02 -11.90 6.19
C CYS A 31 7.59 -10.72 5.30
N THR A 32 6.30 -10.39 5.30
CA THR A 32 5.68 -9.35 4.46
C THR A 32 6.33 -7.99 4.67
N GLU A 33 6.76 -7.70 5.89
CA GLU A 33 7.55 -6.52 6.24
C GLU A 33 8.90 -6.46 5.56
N ARG A 34 9.69 -7.55 5.55
CA ARG A 34 11.02 -7.57 4.93
C ARG A 34 10.90 -7.38 3.43
N HIS A 35 9.85 -7.96 2.84
CA HIS A 35 9.54 -7.76 1.44
C HIS A 35 9.15 -6.30 1.15
N LEU A 36 8.30 -5.69 1.98
CA LEU A 36 7.96 -4.26 1.86
C LEU A 36 9.20 -3.38 2.04
N ALA A 37 10.03 -3.64 3.06
CA ALA A 37 11.27 -2.90 3.31
C ALA A 37 12.24 -3.00 2.13
N LYS A 38 12.36 -4.19 1.53
CA LYS A 38 13.17 -4.39 0.31
C LYS A 38 12.62 -3.60 -0.87
N ARG A 39 11.30 -3.55 -1.06
CA ARG A 39 10.66 -2.72 -2.10
C ARG A 39 10.86 -1.23 -1.84
N LEU A 40 10.75 -0.80 -0.59
CA LEU A 40 10.92 0.59 -0.19
C LEU A 40 12.38 1.06 -0.32
N LYS A 41 13.35 0.16 -0.08
CA LYS A 41 14.77 0.40 -0.34
C LYS A 41 15.06 0.60 -1.83
N ASN A 42 14.40 -0.16 -2.70
CA ASN A 42 14.58 -0.05 -4.15
C ASN A 42 13.78 1.14 -4.74
N ASN A 43 12.58 1.41 -4.21
CA ASN A 43 11.71 2.52 -4.59
C ASN A 43 11.18 3.20 -3.32
N SER A 44 11.73 4.38 -3.03
CA SER A 44 11.37 5.16 -1.83
C SER A 44 9.89 5.61 -1.79
N PHE A 45 9.18 5.61 -2.91
CA PHE A 45 7.79 6.07 -3.00
C PHE A 45 6.77 4.93 -3.07
N TYR A 46 7.22 3.67 -2.96
CA TYR A 46 6.33 2.52 -2.96
C TYR A 46 5.19 2.69 -1.93
N PRO A 47 3.92 2.40 -2.28
CA PRO A 47 3.46 1.72 -3.50
C PRO A 47 3.26 2.65 -4.72
N PHE A 48 3.50 3.95 -4.58
CA PHE A 48 3.32 4.91 -5.64
C PHE A 48 4.50 4.97 -6.60
N THR A 49 4.21 5.34 -7.83
CA THR A 49 5.17 5.75 -8.86
C THR A 49 5.09 7.25 -9.04
N GLN A 50 6.25 7.90 -9.09
CA GLN A 50 6.35 9.33 -9.32
C GLN A 50 6.27 9.59 -10.84
N GLN A 51 5.19 10.21 -11.32
CA GLN A 51 5.09 10.61 -12.73
C GLN A 51 5.70 12.01 -12.97
N GLN A 52 5.51 12.93 -12.03
CA GLN A 52 5.96 14.32 -12.08
C GLN A 52 6.47 14.74 -10.68
N PRO A 53 7.23 15.85 -10.56
CA PRO A 53 7.51 16.41 -9.23
C PRO A 53 6.18 16.64 -8.50
N ASN A 54 6.06 16.14 -7.27
CA ASN A 54 4.89 16.33 -6.41
C ASN A 54 3.57 15.67 -6.89
N VAL A 55 3.62 14.78 -7.90
CA VAL A 55 2.45 13.99 -8.33
C VAL A 55 2.78 12.50 -8.30
N PHE A 56 2.11 11.79 -7.39
CA PHE A 56 2.30 10.37 -7.18
C PHE A 56 1.09 9.58 -7.66
N VAL A 57 1.34 8.50 -8.38
CA VAL A 57 0.30 7.67 -8.98
C VAL A 57 0.42 6.27 -8.44
N LEU A 58 -0.70 5.71 -8.03
CA LEU A 58 -0.82 4.33 -7.60
C LEU A 58 -1.90 3.67 -8.44
N GLU A 59 -1.50 2.64 -9.16
CA GLU A 59 -2.40 1.84 -9.97
C GLU A 59 -2.42 0.43 -9.41
N TYR A 60 -3.61 -0.06 -9.11
CA TYR A 60 -3.79 -1.40 -8.58
C TYR A 60 -5.02 -2.06 -9.18
N TYR A 61 -4.96 -3.39 -9.23
CA TYR A 61 -6.08 -4.26 -9.56
C TYR A 61 -6.65 -4.84 -8.27
N LEU A 62 -7.91 -5.27 -8.31
CA LEU A 62 -8.53 -5.90 -7.16
C LEU A 62 -7.87 -7.26 -6.88
N ASP A 63 -7.67 -7.58 -5.61
CA ASP A 63 -7.11 -8.89 -5.19
C ASP A 63 -8.01 -10.07 -5.61
N THR A 64 -9.28 -9.82 -5.92
CA THR A 64 -10.19 -10.85 -6.46
C THR A 64 -9.89 -11.26 -7.90
N LEU A 65 -9.07 -10.50 -8.64
CA LEU A 65 -8.79 -10.77 -10.05
C LEU A 65 -8.05 -12.09 -10.24
N TRP A 66 -6.96 -12.30 -9.48
CA TRP A 66 -6.19 -13.53 -9.59
C TRP A 66 -6.96 -14.73 -9.01
N LYS A 67 -7.81 -14.52 -8.00
CA LYS A 67 -8.69 -15.56 -7.44
C LYS A 67 -9.72 -16.02 -8.47
N GLY A 68 -10.33 -15.06 -9.17
CA GLY A 68 -11.22 -15.33 -10.30
C GLY A 68 -10.49 -16.03 -11.44
N ALA A 69 -9.27 -15.59 -11.77
CA ALA A 69 -8.42 -16.23 -12.79
C ALA A 69 -8.09 -17.69 -12.45
N LEU A 70 -7.68 -17.94 -11.21
CA LEU A 70 -7.36 -19.27 -10.74
C LEU A 70 -8.60 -20.17 -10.76
N LEU A 71 -9.73 -19.67 -10.26
CA LEU A 71 -10.99 -20.40 -10.30
C LEU A 71 -11.39 -20.74 -11.74
N PHE A 72 -11.34 -19.76 -12.65
CA PHE A 72 -11.65 -19.94 -14.06
C PHE A 72 -10.74 -20.99 -14.71
N VAL A 73 -9.43 -20.91 -14.49
CA VAL A 73 -8.44 -21.84 -15.05
C VAL A 73 -8.64 -23.25 -14.50
N VAL A 74 -8.83 -23.41 -13.19
CA VAL A 74 -9.08 -24.71 -12.56
C VAL A 74 -10.38 -25.32 -13.08
N CYS A 75 -11.47 -24.55 -13.15
CA CYS A 75 -12.74 -25.04 -13.69
C CYS A 75 -12.63 -25.40 -15.17
N LEU A 76 -11.90 -24.60 -15.97
CA LEU A 76 -11.67 -24.90 -17.38
C LEU A 76 -10.85 -26.17 -17.55
N PHE A 77 -9.80 -26.37 -16.74
CA PHE A 77 -9.03 -27.61 -16.73
C PHE A 77 -9.88 -28.82 -16.33
N LEU A 78 -10.75 -28.71 -15.31
CA LEU A 78 -11.65 -29.79 -14.90
C LEU A 78 -12.67 -30.16 -15.99
N VAL A 79 -13.17 -29.17 -16.73
CA VAL A 79 -14.07 -29.38 -17.87
C VAL A 79 -13.31 -29.94 -19.09
N SER A 80 -12.09 -29.45 -19.36
CA SER A 80 -11.33 -29.82 -20.56
C SER A 80 -10.62 -31.16 -20.45
N PHE A 81 -10.05 -31.49 -19.29
CA PHE A 81 -9.48 -32.81 -19.05
C PHE A 81 -10.58 -33.83 -18.77
N GLY A 82 -11.70 -33.39 -18.18
CA GLY A 82 -12.68 -34.29 -17.59
C GLY A 82 -12.04 -35.12 -16.48
N LEU A 83 -12.81 -35.54 -15.50
CA LEU A 83 -12.49 -36.82 -14.88
C LEU A 83 -12.62 -37.89 -15.97
N VAL A 84 -11.50 -38.21 -16.62
CA VAL A 84 -11.30 -38.96 -17.89
C VAL A 84 -12.14 -40.23 -18.14
N SER A 85 -12.94 -40.78 -17.22
CA SER A 85 -13.83 -41.91 -17.56
C SER A 85 -14.93 -42.27 -16.55
N GLN A 86 -15.01 -41.67 -15.36
CA GLN A 86 -15.75 -42.30 -14.25
C GLN A 86 -17.02 -41.62 -13.72
N VAL A 87 -17.27 -40.33 -14.01
CA VAL A 87 -18.50 -39.67 -13.53
C VAL A 87 -19.58 -39.72 -14.61
N LEU A 88 -19.87 -40.94 -15.07
CA LEU A 88 -21.00 -41.27 -15.94
C LEU A 88 -22.34 -41.28 -15.16
N LYS A 89 -22.38 -40.79 -13.91
CA LYS A 89 -23.62 -40.51 -13.17
C LYS A 89 -23.86 -39.02 -13.12
N GLN A 90 -25.02 -38.67 -13.66
CA GLN A 90 -25.39 -37.44 -14.34
C GLN A 90 -25.69 -36.23 -13.42
N GLU A 91 -25.14 -36.15 -12.21
CA GLU A 91 -25.57 -35.14 -11.22
C GLU A 91 -24.56 -34.02 -10.89
N THR A 92 -23.27 -34.13 -11.27
CA THR A 92 -22.25 -33.17 -10.78
C THR A 92 -21.68 -32.20 -11.83
N TRP A 93 -22.12 -32.27 -13.10
CA TRP A 93 -21.63 -31.39 -14.17
C TRP A 93 -22.01 -29.91 -13.99
N GLY A 94 -23.07 -29.62 -13.22
CA GLY A 94 -23.50 -28.25 -12.94
C GLY A 94 -22.46 -27.46 -12.13
N PHE A 95 -21.73 -28.11 -11.23
CA PHE A 95 -20.79 -27.42 -10.33
C PHE A 95 -19.57 -26.85 -11.07
N PRO A 96 -18.84 -27.60 -11.94
CA PRO A 96 -17.77 -27.04 -12.76
C PRO A 96 -18.25 -25.96 -13.74
N ALA A 97 -19.40 -26.17 -14.38
CA ALA A 97 -19.95 -25.21 -15.35
C ALA A 97 -20.31 -23.87 -14.68
N CYS A 98 -20.96 -23.90 -13.51
CA CYS A 98 -21.19 -22.71 -12.69
C CYS A 98 -19.87 -22.06 -12.25
N GLY A 99 -18.85 -22.86 -11.91
CA GLY A 99 -17.52 -22.38 -11.55
C GLY A 99 -16.83 -21.59 -12.68
N VAL A 100 -16.97 -22.02 -13.94
CA VAL A 100 -16.49 -21.25 -15.11
C VAL A 100 -17.21 -19.92 -15.22
N GLY A 101 -18.54 -19.91 -15.11
CA GLY A 101 -19.36 -18.69 -15.18
C GLY A 101 -19.03 -17.69 -14.07
N VAL A 102 -18.95 -18.15 -12.83
CA VAL A 102 -18.59 -17.32 -11.66
C VAL A 102 -17.14 -16.85 -11.75
N GLY A 103 -16.21 -17.70 -12.15
CA GLY A 103 -14.80 -17.35 -12.35
C GLY A 103 -14.66 -16.23 -13.39
N LEU A 104 -15.30 -16.38 -14.55
CA LEU A 104 -15.30 -15.37 -15.60
C LEU A 104 -15.97 -14.06 -15.16
N TRP A 105 -17.12 -14.15 -14.47
CA TRP A 105 -17.80 -12.98 -13.90
C TRP A 105 -16.91 -12.21 -12.92
N LEU A 106 -16.22 -12.92 -12.02
CA LEU A 106 -15.28 -12.32 -11.06
C LEU A 106 -14.09 -11.68 -11.78
N MET A 107 -13.55 -12.32 -12.83
CA MET A 107 -12.49 -11.72 -13.64
C MET A 107 -12.97 -10.42 -14.28
N ILE A 108 -14.10 -10.44 -15.01
CA ILE A 108 -14.62 -9.26 -15.71
C ILE A 108 -14.92 -8.12 -14.73
N SER A 109 -15.51 -8.43 -13.58
CA SER A 109 -15.86 -7.45 -12.55
C SER A 109 -14.65 -6.84 -11.84
N SER A 110 -13.50 -7.52 -11.84
CA SER A 110 -12.27 -7.09 -11.15
C SER A 110 -11.21 -6.48 -12.06
N LEU A 111 -11.37 -6.59 -13.40
CA LEU A 111 -10.56 -5.91 -14.41
C LEU A 111 -10.53 -4.38 -14.33
N PRO A 112 -11.54 -3.65 -13.80
CA PRO A 112 -11.46 -2.20 -13.70
C PRO A 112 -10.20 -1.73 -12.98
N ARG A 113 -9.25 -1.19 -13.76
CA ARG A 113 -8.00 -0.61 -13.24
C ARG A 113 -8.33 0.61 -12.41
N ARG A 114 -7.94 0.56 -11.14
CA ARG A 114 -8.11 1.66 -10.19
C ARG A 114 -6.82 2.47 -10.15
N ARG A 115 -6.96 3.78 -10.17
CA ARG A 115 -5.85 4.72 -10.15
C ARG A 115 -6.10 5.79 -9.10
N LEU A 116 -5.24 5.81 -8.08
CA LEU A 116 -5.15 6.85 -7.07
C LEU A 116 -4.01 7.80 -7.43
N VAL A 117 -4.32 9.08 -7.61
CA VAL A 117 -3.35 10.13 -7.88
C VAL A 117 -3.31 11.09 -6.70
N LEU A 118 -2.15 11.26 -6.11
CA LEU A 118 -1.89 12.24 -5.06
C LEU A 118 -1.21 13.45 -5.68
N ASN A 119 -1.95 14.56 -5.80
CA ASN A 119 -1.43 15.81 -6.32
C ASN A 119 -1.08 16.74 -5.16
N HIS A 120 0.21 16.83 -4.85
CA HIS A 120 0.69 17.66 -3.74
C HIS A 120 0.77 19.14 -4.12
N THR A 121 0.88 19.48 -5.42
CA THR A 121 0.88 20.90 -5.85
C THR A 121 -0.48 21.54 -5.65
N ARG A 122 -1.55 20.77 -5.83
CA ARG A 122 -2.94 21.20 -5.59
C ARG A 122 -3.45 20.88 -4.18
N GLY A 123 -2.75 20.04 -3.42
CA GLY A 123 -3.19 19.56 -2.11
C GLY A 123 -4.43 18.66 -2.17
N THR A 124 -4.68 18.01 -3.31
CA THR A 124 -5.87 17.17 -3.56
C THR A 124 -5.48 15.77 -4.00
N TYR A 125 -6.27 14.77 -3.60
CA TYR A 125 -6.20 13.43 -4.16
C TYR A 125 -7.33 13.20 -5.16
N HIS A 126 -7.05 12.43 -6.19
CA HIS A 126 -7.99 12.01 -7.23
C HIS A 126 -8.03 10.50 -7.27
N PHE A 127 -9.21 9.93 -7.09
CA PHE A 127 -9.45 8.50 -7.25
C PHE A 127 -10.29 8.27 -8.49
N SER A 128 -9.75 7.49 -9.41
CA SER A 128 -10.39 7.19 -10.68
C SER A 128 -10.46 5.69 -10.91
N ILE A 129 -11.60 5.23 -11.42
CA ILE A 129 -11.82 3.84 -11.83
C ILE A 129 -12.04 3.88 -13.33
N GLN A 130 -11.18 3.17 -14.10
CA GLN A 130 -11.24 3.17 -15.58
C GLN A 130 -11.30 4.58 -16.22
N GLY A 131 -10.59 5.55 -15.63
CA GLY A 131 -10.56 6.93 -16.12
C GLY A 131 -11.76 7.80 -15.74
N ARG A 132 -12.79 7.25 -15.07
CA ARG A 132 -13.86 8.06 -14.46
C ARG A 132 -13.47 8.46 -13.05
N THR A 133 -13.49 9.77 -12.77
CA THR A 133 -13.20 10.30 -11.43
C THR A 133 -14.37 9.99 -10.50
N VAL A 134 -14.14 9.10 -9.54
CA VAL A 134 -15.17 8.70 -8.56
C VAL A 134 -15.15 9.63 -7.36
N CYS A 135 -13.95 9.91 -6.84
CA CYS A 135 -13.78 10.74 -5.64
C CYS A 135 -12.64 11.73 -5.85
N GLN A 136 -12.86 12.96 -5.41
CA GLN A 136 -11.83 13.97 -5.25
C GLN A 136 -11.97 14.56 -3.85
N GLY A 137 -10.84 14.75 -3.18
CA GLY A 137 -10.85 15.34 -1.85
C GLY A 137 -9.50 15.94 -1.47
N PRO A 138 -9.43 16.61 -0.31
CA PRO A 138 -8.20 17.18 0.20
C PRO A 138 -7.24 16.09 0.69
N MET A 139 -5.95 16.37 0.58
CA MET A 139 -4.90 15.38 0.81
C MET A 139 -4.82 14.87 2.27
N HIS A 140 -5.26 15.66 3.26
CA HIS A 140 -5.26 15.23 4.67
C HIS A 140 -6.20 14.04 4.96
N LEU A 141 -7.17 13.78 4.08
CA LEU A 141 -8.07 12.63 4.20
C LEU A 141 -7.43 11.32 3.77
N VAL A 142 -6.25 11.36 3.15
CA VAL A 142 -5.45 10.17 2.82
C VAL A 142 -4.46 9.94 3.94
N TYR A 143 -4.46 8.74 4.50
CA TYR A 143 -3.62 8.39 5.63
C TYR A 143 -3.21 6.92 5.58
N VAL A 144 -2.07 6.62 6.20
CA VAL A 144 -1.65 5.25 6.50
C VAL A 144 -2.10 4.94 7.92
N ARG A 145 -2.75 3.80 8.12
CA ARG A 145 -3.18 3.32 9.43
C ARG A 145 -2.58 1.96 9.73
N LEU A 146 -2.10 1.81 10.96
CA LEU A 146 -1.81 0.51 11.52
C LEU A 146 -3.09 -0.07 12.13
N ALA A 147 -3.52 -1.22 11.65
CA ALA A 147 -4.62 -1.98 12.21
C ALA A 147 -4.07 -3.16 13.03
N LEU A 148 -4.76 -3.48 14.12
CA LEU A 148 -4.48 -4.64 14.95
C LEU A 148 -5.57 -5.69 14.67
N SER A 149 -5.15 -6.90 14.34
CA SER A 149 -5.99 -8.07 14.16
C SER A 149 -5.57 -9.11 15.19
N SER A 150 -6.51 -9.68 15.92
CA SER A 150 -6.24 -10.73 16.90
C SER A 150 -6.81 -12.06 16.41
N ASP A 151 -6.04 -13.13 16.58
CA ASP A 151 -6.47 -14.49 16.28
C ASP A 151 -7.16 -15.14 17.51
N ALA A 152 -7.93 -16.21 17.28
CA ALA A 152 -8.67 -16.94 18.30
C ALA A 152 -7.78 -17.50 19.43
N TYR A 153 -6.49 -17.70 19.15
CA TYR A 153 -5.48 -18.17 20.12
C TYR A 153 -4.79 -17.03 20.89
N GLY A 154 -5.20 -15.77 20.72
CA GLY A 154 -4.64 -14.62 21.41
C GLY A 154 -3.40 -14.00 20.74
N SER A 155 -2.93 -14.56 19.63
CA SER A 155 -1.86 -13.96 18.83
C SER A 155 -2.34 -12.64 18.20
N CYS A 156 -1.48 -11.62 18.26
CA CYS A 156 -1.77 -10.28 17.76
C CYS A 156 -0.94 -10.00 16.52
N PHE A 157 -1.62 -9.58 15.44
CA PHE A 157 -1.03 -9.28 14.17
C PHE A 157 -1.31 -7.83 13.77
N PHE A 158 -0.27 -7.13 13.38
CA PHE A 158 -0.30 -5.77 12.87
C PHE A 158 -0.42 -5.78 11.34
N GLN A 159 -1.34 -4.96 10.84
CA GLN A 159 -1.63 -4.81 9.43
C GLN A 159 -1.47 -3.34 9.03
N LEU A 160 -0.66 -3.06 8.01
CA LEU A 160 -0.46 -1.70 7.52
C LEU A 160 -1.40 -1.46 6.34
N VAL A 161 -2.27 -0.46 6.46
CA VAL A 161 -3.30 -0.16 5.46
C VAL A 161 -3.21 1.31 5.04
N LEU A 162 -3.22 1.57 3.74
CA LEU A 162 -3.41 2.89 3.18
C LEU A 162 -4.92 3.12 2.99
N CYS A 163 -5.46 4.13 3.65
CA CYS A 163 -6.87 4.44 3.69
C CYS A 163 -7.13 5.91 3.31
N GLY A 164 -8.40 6.22 3.05
CA GLY A 164 -8.88 7.59 3.06
C GLY A 164 -10.38 7.69 2.78
N HIS A 165 -10.87 8.92 2.70
CA HIS A 165 -12.31 9.15 2.52
C HIS A 165 -12.80 8.62 1.16
N LYS A 166 -13.77 7.70 1.19
CA LYS A 166 -14.30 6.99 0.01
C LYS A 166 -13.21 6.30 -0.83
N LEU A 167 -12.09 5.94 -0.21
CA LEU A 167 -11.05 5.11 -0.79
C LEU A 167 -11.17 3.69 -0.24
N GLU A 168 -11.00 2.70 -1.11
CA GLU A 168 -10.88 1.32 -0.67
C GLU A 168 -9.57 1.15 0.13
N PRO A 169 -9.61 0.46 1.28
CA PRO A 169 -8.42 0.22 2.09
C PRO A 169 -7.43 -0.66 1.33
N LEU A 170 -6.26 -0.11 0.99
CA LEU A 170 -5.18 -0.87 0.36
C LEU A 170 -4.25 -1.43 1.44
N VAL A 171 -4.23 -2.76 1.55
CA VAL A 171 -3.37 -3.44 2.51
C VAL A 171 -1.94 -3.53 1.95
N LEU A 172 -0.99 -2.92 2.65
CA LEU A 172 0.43 -2.90 2.29
C LEU A 172 1.20 -4.05 2.94
N VAL A 173 0.90 -4.33 4.21
CA VAL A 173 1.47 -5.44 5.00
C VAL A 173 0.31 -6.20 5.61
N GLN A 174 0.22 -7.49 5.31
CA GLN A 174 -0.73 -8.41 5.93
C GLN A 174 -0.05 -9.11 7.11
N LEU A 175 -0.78 -9.20 8.23
CA LEU A 175 -0.56 -10.11 9.36
C LEU A 175 0.90 -10.22 9.85
N SER A 176 1.48 -9.13 10.36
CA SER A 176 2.82 -9.16 10.94
C SER A 176 2.81 -9.12 12.46
N GLU A 177 3.60 -9.96 13.12
CA GLU A 177 3.75 -9.93 14.58
C GLU A 177 4.70 -8.81 15.07
N ARG A 178 5.54 -8.25 14.19
CA ARG A 178 6.57 -7.28 14.58
C ARG A 178 6.09 -5.84 14.49
N TYR A 179 5.47 -5.37 15.57
CA TYR A 179 4.98 -4.00 15.69
C TYR A 179 5.99 -2.92 15.23
N GLU A 180 7.20 -2.92 15.78
CA GLU A 180 8.18 -1.85 15.54
C GLU A 180 8.59 -1.73 14.07
N GLN A 181 8.70 -2.86 13.37
CA GLN A 181 9.08 -2.88 11.95
C GLN A 181 7.95 -2.35 11.08
N THR A 182 6.71 -2.76 11.37
CA THR A 182 5.54 -2.28 10.63
C THR A 182 5.28 -0.79 10.90
N GLU A 183 5.47 -0.33 12.15
CA GLU A 183 5.36 1.07 12.55
C GLU A 183 6.39 1.94 11.84
N TYR A 184 7.65 1.52 11.83
CA TYR A 184 8.72 2.23 11.14
C TYR A 184 8.43 2.36 9.64
N LEU A 185 7.99 1.28 8.99
CA LEU A 185 7.64 1.28 7.58
C LEU A 185 6.45 2.20 7.29
N GLY A 186 5.41 2.16 8.13
CA GLY A 186 4.25 3.05 8.01
C GLY A 186 4.62 4.51 8.09
N ARG A 187 5.44 4.87 9.08
CA ARG A 187 5.96 6.24 9.25
C ARG A 187 6.88 6.65 8.11
N HIS A 188 7.73 5.75 7.61
CA HIS A 188 8.59 6.03 6.48
C HIS A 188 7.76 6.38 5.23
N ILE A 189 6.76 5.55 4.92
CA ILE A 189 5.84 5.79 3.79
C ILE A 189 5.12 7.12 3.96
N ALA A 190 4.55 7.38 5.15
CA ALA A 190 3.84 8.62 5.41
C ALA A 190 4.74 9.87 5.31
N ARG A 191 6.00 9.78 5.73
CA ARG A 191 6.99 10.87 5.58
C ARG A 191 7.37 11.09 4.12
N LYS A 192 7.61 10.04 3.35
CA LYS A 192 8.00 10.14 1.94
C LYS A 192 6.87 10.64 1.04
N LEU A 193 5.64 10.26 1.33
CA LEU A 193 4.44 10.69 0.63
C LEU A 193 3.77 11.92 1.26
N ASN A 194 4.35 12.49 2.31
CA ASN A 194 3.84 13.66 3.02
C ASN A 194 2.34 13.58 3.42
N ILE A 195 1.88 12.39 3.81
CA ILE A 195 0.50 12.10 4.26
C ILE A 195 0.46 11.79 5.77
N ASN A 196 -0.73 11.62 6.31
CA ASN A 196 -0.93 11.31 7.73
C ASN A 196 -0.61 9.84 8.05
N TYR A 197 -0.13 9.58 9.26
CA TYR A 197 0.06 8.24 9.82
C TYR A 197 -0.70 8.12 11.14
N PHE A 198 -1.48 7.05 11.27
CA PHE A 198 -2.17 6.69 12.50
C PHE A 198 -1.73 5.32 12.99
N ASP A 199 -1.37 5.25 14.26
CA ASP A 199 -1.07 4.03 15.00
C ASP A 199 -2.37 3.24 15.31
N TYR A 200 -2.22 2.02 15.82
CA TYR A 200 -3.36 1.15 16.14
C TYR A 200 -4.17 1.68 17.34
N LEU A 201 -3.52 2.32 18.31
CA LEU A 201 -4.17 2.98 19.44
C LEU A 201 -4.52 4.43 19.11
N ALA A 202 -5.76 4.83 19.40
CA ALA A 202 -6.22 6.21 19.20
C ALA A 202 -5.41 7.23 20.03
N THR A 203 -4.96 6.85 21.23
CA THR A 203 -4.22 7.72 22.17
C THR A 203 -2.70 7.65 22.01
N SER A 204 -2.18 6.92 21.01
CA SER A 204 -0.74 6.81 20.79
C SER A 204 -0.10 8.16 20.50
N TYR A 205 1.03 8.47 21.15
CA TYR A 205 1.85 9.63 20.78
C TYR A 205 2.57 9.45 19.44
N ARG A 206 2.42 8.27 18.81
CA ARG A 206 3.17 7.90 17.60
C ARG A 206 2.50 8.30 16.30
N HIS A 207 1.30 8.85 16.37
CA HIS A 207 0.61 9.43 15.21
C HIS A 207 1.44 10.54 14.58
N VAL A 208 1.38 10.65 13.25
CA VAL A 208 1.99 11.76 12.51
C VAL A 208 0.87 12.45 11.74
N VAL A 209 0.43 13.59 12.26
CA VAL A 209 -0.63 14.40 11.67
C VAL A 209 -0.01 15.61 10.98
N ARG A 210 -0.38 15.80 9.72
CA ARG A 210 0.00 16.90 8.85
C ARG A 210 -1.27 17.61 8.42
N HIS A 211 -1.31 18.91 8.64
CA HIS A 211 -2.41 19.75 8.21
C HIS A 211 -2.16 20.21 6.77
N TRP A 212 -3.17 20.04 5.91
CA TRP A 212 -3.15 20.51 4.52
C TRP A 212 -4.22 21.58 4.34
N PRO A 213 -3.95 22.69 3.62
CA PRO A 213 -2.74 22.98 2.84
C PRO A 213 -1.54 23.43 3.69
N LEU A 214 -0.33 23.09 3.25
CA LEU A 214 0.95 23.39 3.95
C LEU A 214 1.30 24.89 4.00
N GLY A 215 0.49 25.75 3.39
CA GLY A 215 0.64 27.21 3.38
C GLY A 215 -0.22 27.94 4.42
N ALA A 216 -0.92 27.22 5.30
CA ALA A 216 -1.60 27.83 6.44
C ALA A 216 -0.59 28.20 7.53
N THR A 217 0.29 29.15 7.24
CA THR A 217 1.01 29.98 8.23
C THR A 217 0.04 30.93 8.94
N PHE A 218 -1.19 30.47 9.22
CA PHE A 218 -2.10 31.11 10.15
C PHE A 218 -2.15 30.20 11.37
N SER A 219 -1.17 30.38 12.24
CA SER A 219 -1.24 29.94 13.63
C SER A 219 -1.90 31.06 14.45
N PRO A 220 -3.20 31.05 14.73
CA PRO A 220 -3.75 31.85 15.82
C PRO A 220 -3.38 31.13 17.12
N GLY A 221 -2.16 31.32 17.63
CA GLY A 221 -1.82 30.76 18.95
C GLY A 221 -0.34 30.63 19.31
N ILE A 222 0.60 30.72 18.37
CA ILE A 222 2.01 30.88 18.77
C ILE A 222 2.23 32.37 19.01
N VAL A 223 1.80 32.81 20.19
CA VAL A 223 2.32 34.03 20.81
C VAL A 223 3.83 33.86 20.86
N GLN A 224 4.55 34.58 19.99
CA GLN A 224 5.96 34.86 20.22
C GLN A 224 6.05 35.45 21.63
N ARG A 225 6.52 34.65 22.58
CA ARG A 225 6.87 35.11 23.91
C ARG A 225 8.01 36.11 23.71
N LYS A 226 7.64 37.39 23.65
CA LYS A 226 8.55 38.53 23.59
C LYS A 226 9.54 38.34 24.74
N THR A 227 10.78 38.00 24.41
CA THR A 227 11.91 38.00 25.35
C THR A 227 12.07 39.45 25.80
N GLY A 228 11.56 39.76 26.99
CA GLY A 228 11.81 41.05 27.64
C GLY A 228 13.30 41.13 27.98
N PRO A 229 13.99 42.24 27.65
CA PRO A 229 15.34 42.43 28.13
C PRO A 229 15.26 42.75 29.63
N SER A 230 15.73 41.81 30.45
CA SER A 230 16.15 42.09 31.82
C SER A 230 17.23 43.17 31.79
N GLY A 231 16.96 44.30 32.43
CA GLY A 231 18.00 45.28 32.75
C GLY A 231 17.51 46.72 32.72
N LYS A 232 17.03 47.22 33.86
CA LYS A 232 17.47 48.53 34.37
C LYS A 232 17.17 48.67 35.85
N ARG A 233 18.23 48.99 36.59
CA ARG A 233 18.29 49.25 38.01
C ARG A 233 17.38 50.43 38.35
N ILE A 234 16.70 50.31 39.48
CA ILE A 234 16.13 51.42 40.22
C ILE A 234 17.32 52.27 40.70
N SER A 235 17.39 53.51 40.22
CA SER A 235 18.15 54.58 40.86
C SER A 235 17.20 55.75 41.08
N GLN A 236 17.05 56.06 42.36
CA GLN A 236 16.39 57.19 42.96
C GLN A 236 17.17 58.47 42.65
N GLN A 237 16.50 59.55 42.21
CA GLN A 237 16.85 60.95 42.50
C GLN A 237 15.82 61.91 41.85
N ASP A 238 15.16 62.67 42.72
CA ASP A 238 14.80 64.09 42.66
C ASP A 238 14.29 64.73 41.36
N LEU A 239 13.11 65.36 41.45
CA LEU A 239 12.95 66.80 41.15
C LEU A 239 11.57 67.31 41.59
N ASP A 240 11.62 68.32 42.47
CA ASP A 240 10.57 69.28 42.80
C ASP A 240 10.08 70.04 41.55
N VAL A 241 8.76 70.29 41.46
CA VAL A 241 8.07 71.61 41.37
C VAL A 241 6.60 71.39 41.72
#